data_AF-Q2HHX5-F1
#
_entry.id   AF-Q2HHX5-F1
#
_cell.length_a   1.000
_cell.length_b   1.000
_cell.length_c   1.000
_cell.angle_alpha   90.00
_cell.angle_beta   90.00
_cell.angle_gamma   90.00
#
_symmetry.space_group_name_H-M   'P 1'
#
loop_
_entity.id
_entity.type
_entity.pdbx_description
1 polymer ?
#
loop_
_entity_poly.entity_id
_entity_poly.type
_entity_poly.pdbx_seq_one_letter_code
_entity_poly.pdbx_strand_id
1 'polypeptide(L)'
;MSGAARSAAANHFRGALARWPKDPLRPECQLQDILAKRLEKGKLAPVTAGAKQEQADIKQANALYSLLEDRYKNKVCAFWHLQGTCAEANLAQYRPAAKIFEPQSNPTYYKDLVKELEEAPTRSWLQRLGKRLSGIVRMG
;
A
#
# COMPACT_ATOMS: atom_id res chain seq x y z
N MET A 1 -19.12 30.51 -5.63
CA MET A 1 -19.70 29.93 -4.39
C MET A 1 -19.43 28.41 -4.28
N SER A 2 -18.17 27.95 -4.27
CA SER A 2 -17.81 26.50 -4.31
C SER A 2 -16.82 26.11 -3.18
N GLY A 3 -16.91 26.77 -2.01
CA GLY A 3 -15.98 26.55 -0.89
C GLY A 3 -16.43 25.49 0.11
N ALA A 4 -17.73 25.43 0.43
CA ALA A 4 -18.25 24.61 1.53
C ALA A 4 -18.33 23.10 1.21
N ALA A 5 -18.72 22.72 -0.01
CA ALA A 5 -18.76 21.32 -0.45
C ALA A 5 -17.35 20.67 -0.54
N ARG A 6 -16.31 21.47 -0.83
CA ARG A 6 -14.92 20.99 -0.87
C ARG A 6 -14.40 20.62 0.52
N SER A 7 -14.90 21.25 1.58
CA SER A 7 -14.36 21.02 2.92
C SER A 7 -14.71 19.64 3.46
N ALA A 8 -15.91 19.11 3.18
CA ALA A 8 -16.32 17.80 3.73
C ALA A 8 -15.44 16.66 3.18
N ALA A 9 -15.32 16.53 1.85
CA ALA A 9 -14.48 15.53 1.23
C ALA A 9 -12.99 15.74 1.58
N ALA A 10 -12.50 16.97 1.53
CA ALA A 10 -11.11 17.27 1.87
C ALA A 10 -10.79 16.95 3.34
N ASN A 11 -11.69 17.24 4.28
CA ASN A 11 -11.51 16.90 5.69
C ASN A 11 -11.51 15.38 5.91
N HIS A 12 -12.35 14.64 5.19
CA HIS A 12 -12.32 13.17 5.19
C HIS A 12 -10.96 12.62 4.74
N PHE A 13 -10.41 13.15 3.64
CA PHE A 13 -9.08 12.77 3.17
C PHE A 13 -7.98 13.15 4.16
N ARG A 14 -8.00 14.36 4.72
CA ARG A 14 -7.03 14.79 5.73
C ARG A 14 -7.03 13.86 6.94
N GLY A 15 -8.21 13.47 7.42
CA GLY A 15 -8.34 12.51 8.53
C GLY A 15 -7.75 11.14 8.20
N ALA A 16 -8.00 10.63 6.98
CA ALA A 16 -7.44 9.36 6.54
C ALA A 16 -5.91 9.44 6.36
N LEU A 17 -5.41 10.53 5.79
CA LEU A 17 -3.97 10.74 5.56
C LEU A 17 -3.18 10.90 6.87
N ALA A 18 -3.78 11.51 7.90
CA ALA A 18 -3.15 11.64 9.21
C ALA A 18 -2.90 10.27 9.87
N ARG A 19 -3.76 9.28 9.59
CA ARG A 19 -3.63 7.90 10.10
C ARG A 19 -2.82 7.00 9.17
N TRP A 20 -2.53 7.45 7.96
CA TRP A 20 -1.87 6.64 6.96
C TRP A 20 -0.41 6.37 7.37
N PRO A 21 0.07 5.11 7.31
CA PRO A 21 1.43 4.78 7.70
C PRO A 21 2.46 5.46 6.78
N LYS A 22 3.61 5.85 7.33
CA LYS A 22 4.74 6.38 6.54
C LYS A 22 5.50 5.22 5.89
N ASP A 23 5.87 5.37 4.62
CA ASP A 23 6.67 4.38 3.88
C ASP A 23 8.16 4.60 4.20
N PRO A 24 8.82 3.73 4.98
CA PRO A 24 10.21 3.93 5.36
C PRO A 24 11.18 3.62 4.20
N LEU A 25 10.73 2.92 3.15
CA LEU A 25 11.56 2.57 2.01
C LEU A 25 11.81 3.76 1.08
N ARG A 26 10.87 4.70 1.03
CA ARG A 26 10.90 5.88 0.13
C ARG A 26 10.53 7.16 0.88
N PRO A 27 11.41 7.66 1.77
CA PRO A 27 11.14 8.85 2.57
C PRO A 27 10.86 10.09 1.69
N GLU A 28 11.40 10.17 0.48
CA GLU A 28 11.23 11.28 -0.47
C GLU A 28 9.85 11.33 -1.15
N CYS A 29 9.14 10.20 -1.20
CA CYS A 29 7.91 10.03 -1.96
C CYS A 29 6.83 9.40 -1.08
N GLN A 30 6.28 10.20 -0.15
CA GLN A 30 5.18 9.77 0.71
C GLN A 30 3.83 9.99 0.03
N LEU A 31 2.92 9.02 0.19
CA LEU A 31 1.56 9.11 -0.35
C LEU A 31 0.82 10.34 0.20
N GLN A 32 1.04 10.63 1.49
CA GLN A 32 0.48 11.77 2.20
C GLN A 32 0.80 13.08 1.48
N ASP A 33 2.06 13.27 1.09
CA ASP A 33 2.52 14.50 0.43
C ASP A 33 1.97 14.63 -0.99
N ILE A 34 1.91 13.52 -1.73
CA ILE A 34 1.36 13.50 -3.10
C ILE A 34 -0.14 13.83 -3.07
N LEU A 35 -0.88 13.22 -2.15
CA LEU A 35 -2.32 13.45 -2.04
C LEU A 35 -2.64 14.84 -1.47
N ALA A 36 -1.85 15.35 -0.50
CA ALA A 36 -1.96 16.72 -0.01
C ALA A 36 -1.80 17.74 -1.14
N LYS A 37 -0.76 17.58 -1.98
CA LYS A 37 -0.56 18.44 -3.17
C LYS A 37 -1.72 18.34 -4.18
N ARG A 38 -2.33 17.16 -4.33
CA ARG A 38 -3.49 16.98 -5.21
C ARG A 38 -4.76 17.61 -4.64
N LEU A 39 -4.94 17.55 -3.32
CA LEU A 39 -6.02 18.23 -2.60
C LEU A 39 -5.99 19.73 -2.84
N GLU A 40 -4.80 20.34 -2.84
CA GLU A 40 -4.61 21.77 -3.15
C GLU A 40 -4.94 22.10 -4.62
N LYS A 41 -4.60 21.20 -5.56
CA LYS A 41 -4.88 21.37 -6.99
C LYS A 41 -6.35 21.14 -7.36
N GLY A 42 -7.15 20.52 -6.49
CA GLY A 42 -8.61 20.54 -6.55
C GLY A 42 -9.30 19.47 -7.39
N LYS A 43 -8.58 18.53 -8.03
CA LYS A 43 -9.18 17.36 -8.71
C LYS A 43 -8.64 16.07 -8.08
N LEU A 44 -9.49 15.33 -7.36
CA LEU A 44 -9.11 14.11 -6.64
C LEU A 44 -9.55 12.86 -7.40
N ALA A 45 -10.84 12.77 -7.71
CA ALA A 45 -11.37 11.71 -8.57
C ALA A 45 -11.38 12.13 -10.05
N PRO A 46 -11.09 11.19 -10.99
CA PRO A 46 -11.49 11.40 -12.38
C PRO A 46 -13.02 11.53 -12.41
N VAL A 47 -13.52 12.58 -13.04
CA VAL A 47 -14.96 12.79 -13.20
C VAL A 47 -15.48 11.68 -14.13
N THR A 48 -15.98 10.58 -13.58
CA THR A 48 -16.73 9.60 -14.38
C THR A 48 -17.98 10.30 -14.88
N ALA A 49 -18.21 10.27 -16.20
CA ALA A 49 -19.30 10.99 -16.85
C ALA A 49 -20.65 10.72 -16.13
N GLY A 50 -21.22 11.77 -15.51
CA GLY A 50 -22.54 11.72 -14.87
C GLY A 50 -22.57 11.85 -13.33
N ALA A 51 -21.45 11.69 -12.61
CA ALA A 51 -21.44 11.87 -11.15
C ALA A 51 -21.06 13.29 -10.72
N LYS A 52 -21.72 13.83 -9.68
CA LYS A 52 -21.26 15.07 -9.02
C LYS A 52 -19.86 14.84 -8.44
N GLN A 53 -18.91 15.72 -8.74
CA GLN A 53 -17.50 15.58 -8.33
C GLN A 53 -17.34 15.30 -6.83
N GLU A 54 -18.09 16.02 -5.99
CA GLU A 54 -18.06 15.84 -4.53
C GLU A 54 -18.40 14.41 -4.10
N GLN A 55 -19.40 13.79 -4.73
CA GLN A 55 -19.81 12.43 -4.40
C GLN A 55 -18.76 11.40 -4.86
N ALA A 56 -18.08 11.67 -5.98
CA ALA A 56 -16.96 10.85 -6.43
C ALA A 56 -15.76 10.95 -5.46
N ASP A 57 -15.46 12.16 -4.97
CA ASP A 57 -14.37 12.40 -4.02
C ASP A 57 -14.66 11.73 -2.66
N ILE A 58 -15.91 11.80 -2.16
CA ILE A 58 -16.32 11.11 -0.92
C ILE A 58 -16.19 9.59 -1.07
N LYS A 59 -16.58 9.02 -2.22
CA LYS A 59 -16.43 7.57 -2.49
C LYS A 59 -14.97 7.14 -2.42
N GLN A 60 -14.07 7.93 -3.00
CA GLN A 60 -12.64 7.65 -2.93
C GLN A 60 -12.07 7.77 -1.52
N ALA A 61 -12.49 8.77 -0.74
CA ALA A 61 -12.11 8.87 0.66
C ALA A 61 -12.58 7.65 1.47
N ASN A 62 -13.81 7.18 1.23
CA ASN A 62 -14.34 5.97 1.89
C ASN A 62 -13.60 4.70 1.47
N ALA A 63 -13.13 4.62 0.23
CA ALA A 63 -12.26 3.54 -0.22
C ALA A 63 -10.93 3.55 0.55
N LEU A 64 -10.34 4.74 0.77
CA LEU A 64 -9.12 4.90 1.56
C LEU A 64 -9.30 4.43 3.01
N TYR A 65 -10.42 4.77 3.66
CA TYR A 65 -10.76 4.23 4.99
C TYR A 65 -10.94 2.71 4.98
N SER A 66 -11.55 2.16 3.93
CA SER A 66 -11.72 0.70 3.81
C SER A 66 -10.37 -0.02 3.71
N LEU A 67 -9.35 0.62 3.12
CA LEU A 67 -7.98 0.10 3.10
C LEU A 67 -7.30 0.25 4.46
N LEU A 68 -7.45 1.41 5.12
CA LEU A 68 -6.84 1.67 6.43
C LEU A 68 -7.38 0.73 7.52
N GLU A 69 -8.65 0.36 7.44
CA GLU A 69 -9.31 -0.60 8.36
C GLU A 69 -8.99 -2.06 8.04
N ASP A 70 -8.09 -2.33 7.08
CA ASP A 70 -7.80 -3.67 6.56
C ASP A 70 -9.10 -4.43 6.21
N ARG A 71 -10.15 -3.71 5.77
CA ARG A 71 -11.50 -4.27 5.63
C ARG A 71 -11.53 -5.44 4.67
N TYR A 72 -10.71 -5.41 3.63
CA TYR A 72 -10.62 -6.49 2.65
C TYR A 72 -9.97 -7.74 3.22
N LYS A 73 -8.94 -7.59 4.05
CA LYS A 73 -8.35 -8.71 4.81
C LYS A 73 -9.37 -9.29 5.78
N ASN A 74 -10.07 -8.43 6.52
CA ASN A 74 -11.06 -8.84 7.51
C ASN A 74 -12.32 -9.44 6.88
N LYS A 75 -12.78 -8.95 5.73
CA LYS A 75 -13.92 -9.53 5.00
C LYS A 75 -13.63 -10.90 4.46
N VAL A 76 -12.44 -11.09 3.89
CA VAL A 76 -11.98 -12.43 3.48
C VAL A 76 -12.00 -13.33 4.71
N CYS A 77 -11.37 -12.95 5.83
CA CYS A 77 -11.40 -13.75 7.05
C CYS A 77 -12.81 -14.00 7.63
N ALA A 78 -13.68 -13.01 7.66
CA ALA A 78 -15.03 -13.10 8.24
C ALA A 78 -15.98 -13.96 7.39
N PHE A 79 -15.90 -13.84 6.06
CA PHE A 79 -16.63 -14.73 5.15
C PHE A 79 -16.24 -16.19 5.38
N TRP A 80 -14.94 -16.47 5.55
CA TRP A 80 -14.47 -17.83 5.82
C TRP A 80 -14.73 -18.30 7.25
N HIS A 81 -14.81 -17.40 8.25
CA HIS A 81 -15.15 -17.75 9.63
C HIS A 81 -16.59 -18.27 9.78
N LEU A 82 -17.54 -17.72 9.03
CA LEU A 82 -18.94 -18.19 8.99
C LEU A 82 -19.10 -19.60 8.40
N GLN A 83 -18.12 -20.10 7.64
CA GLN A 83 -18.11 -21.46 7.08
C GLN A 83 -17.41 -22.48 7.98
N GLY A 84 -17.09 -22.17 9.24
CA GLY A 84 -16.60 -23.14 10.23
C GLY A 84 -15.17 -23.64 9.99
N THR A 85 -14.43 -23.04 9.07
CA THR A 85 -13.00 -23.30 8.89
C THR A 85 -12.21 -22.11 9.40
N CYS A 86 -11.32 -22.34 10.36
CA CYS A 86 -10.36 -21.35 10.80
C CYS A 86 -9.60 -20.81 9.57
N ALA A 87 -9.41 -19.50 9.52
CA ALA A 87 -9.03 -18.69 8.37
C ALA A 87 -7.69 -19.05 7.67
N GLU A 88 -7.02 -20.12 8.10
CA GLU A 88 -5.77 -20.61 7.51
C GLU A 88 -6.01 -21.44 6.23
N ALA A 89 -7.14 -22.14 6.12
CA ALA A 89 -7.38 -23.10 5.04
C ALA A 89 -7.91 -22.47 3.73
N ASN A 90 -8.77 -21.44 3.78
CA ASN A 90 -9.43 -20.89 2.58
C ASN A 90 -8.77 -19.62 2.00
N LEU A 91 -7.87 -18.97 2.75
CA LEU A 91 -7.01 -17.94 2.14
C LEU A 91 -6.10 -18.54 1.05
N ALA A 92 -5.93 -19.87 1.02
CA ALA A 92 -5.20 -20.62 0.01
C ALA A 92 -5.72 -20.42 -1.42
N GLN A 93 -7.00 -20.09 -1.63
CA GLN A 93 -7.54 -19.84 -2.97
C GLN A 93 -6.99 -18.55 -3.58
N TYR A 94 -6.79 -17.51 -2.76
CA TYR A 94 -6.26 -16.21 -3.19
C TYR A 94 -4.76 -16.06 -2.88
N ARG A 95 -4.20 -16.95 -2.05
CA ARG A 95 -2.78 -16.99 -1.74
C ARG A 95 -2.05 -17.76 -2.85
N PRO A 96 -1.00 -17.19 -3.45
CA PRO A 96 -0.16 -17.94 -4.38
C PRO A 96 0.37 -19.20 -3.71
N ALA A 97 0.48 -20.30 -4.48
CA ALA A 97 1.05 -21.54 -3.98
C ALA A 97 2.45 -21.31 -3.39
N ALA A 98 2.74 -21.94 -2.25
CA ALA A 98 4.02 -21.76 -1.53
C ALA A 98 5.25 -21.97 -2.43
N LYS A 99 5.15 -22.93 -3.37
CA LYS A 99 6.19 -23.26 -4.36
C LYS A 99 6.58 -22.09 -5.27
N ILE A 100 5.70 -21.11 -5.50
CA ILE A 100 6.02 -19.92 -6.28
C ILE A 100 7.06 -19.04 -5.56
N PHE A 101 7.12 -19.10 -4.22
CA PHE A 101 8.06 -18.34 -3.41
C PHE A 101 9.41 -19.06 -3.21
N GLU A 102 9.59 -20.26 -3.77
CA GLU A 102 10.81 -21.06 -3.67
C GLU A 102 11.23 -21.51 -5.08
N PRO A 103 11.76 -20.59 -5.93
CA PRO A 103 12.14 -20.94 -7.29
C PRO A 103 13.30 -21.94 -7.30
N GLN A 104 13.30 -22.85 -8.28
CA GLN A 104 14.29 -23.94 -8.34
C GLN A 104 15.75 -23.44 -8.41
N SER A 105 15.99 -22.28 -9.00
CA SER A 105 17.32 -21.67 -9.09
C SER A 105 17.84 -21.13 -7.76
N ASN A 106 16.95 -20.69 -6.86
CA ASN A 106 17.31 -20.21 -5.53
C ASN A 106 16.09 -20.29 -4.58
N PRO A 107 15.99 -21.32 -3.73
CA PRO A 107 14.82 -21.50 -2.86
C PRO A 107 14.72 -20.44 -1.75
N THR A 108 15.80 -19.73 -1.41
CA THR A 108 15.77 -18.68 -0.38
C THR A 108 15.54 -17.28 -0.95
N TYR A 109 15.45 -17.12 -2.28
CA TYR A 109 15.40 -15.82 -2.95
C TYR A 109 14.40 -14.82 -2.34
N TYR A 110 13.12 -15.20 -2.22
CA TYR A 110 12.10 -14.30 -1.69
C TYR A 110 12.25 -14.05 -0.18
N LYS A 111 12.77 -15.02 0.57
CA LYS A 111 13.06 -14.86 2.02
C LYS A 111 14.19 -13.85 2.22
N ASP A 112 15.24 -13.97 1.41
CA ASP A 112 16.35 -13.04 1.39
C ASP A 112 15.86 -11.64 1.00
N LEU A 113 15.05 -11.51 -0.06
CA LEU A 113 14.46 -10.22 -0.46
C LEU A 113 13.64 -9.56 0.65
N VAL A 114 12.76 -10.29 1.33
CA VAL A 114 11.95 -9.73 2.44
C VAL A 114 12.87 -9.22 3.54
N LYS A 115 13.86 -10.01 3.93
CA LYS A 115 14.88 -9.59 4.91
C LYS A 115 15.63 -8.34 4.44
N GLU A 116 15.99 -8.27 3.16
CA GLU A 116 16.66 -7.10 2.61
C GLU A 116 15.78 -5.84 2.62
N LEU A 117 14.47 -5.98 2.39
CA LEU A 117 13.51 -4.90 2.43
C LEU A 117 13.29 -4.41 3.87
N GLU A 118 13.21 -5.31 4.84
CA GLU A 118 13.10 -4.95 6.26
C GLU A 118 14.35 -4.24 6.79
N GLU A 119 15.53 -4.63 6.31
CA GLU A 119 16.80 -4.00 6.67
C GLU A 119 17.08 -2.70 5.89
N ALA A 120 16.43 -2.48 4.73
CA ALA A 120 16.66 -1.32 3.87
C ALA A 120 16.53 0.05 4.56
N PRO A 121 15.52 0.33 5.41
CA PRO A 121 15.37 1.64 6.04
C PRO A 121 16.43 1.92 7.12
N THR A 122 17.01 0.88 7.75
CA THR A 122 18.05 1.01 8.79
C THR A 122 19.47 0.80 8.25
N ARG A 123 19.62 0.33 7.01
CA ARG A 123 20.93 0.14 6.36
C ARG A 123 21.64 1.47 6.15
N SER A 124 22.83 1.57 6.73
CA SER A 124 23.74 2.70 6.56
C SER A 124 24.16 2.89 5.09
N TRP A 125 24.45 4.14 4.69
CA TRP A 125 24.87 4.51 3.33
C TRP A 125 26.06 3.67 2.82
N LEU A 126 26.97 3.29 3.72
CA LEU A 126 28.14 2.46 3.42
C LEU A 126 27.78 1.00 3.06
N GLN A 127 26.76 0.41 3.68
CA GLN A 127 26.28 -0.93 3.32
C GLN A 127 25.61 -0.95 1.93
N ARG A 128 24.93 0.15 1.56
CA ARG A 128 24.35 0.31 0.21
C ARG A 128 25.44 0.42 -0.85
N LEU A 129 26.57 1.09 -0.55
CA LEU A 129 27.72 1.19 -1.46
C LEU A 129 28.48 -0.14 -1.58
N GLY A 130 28.68 -0.86 -0.47
CA GLY A 130 29.34 -2.17 -0.45
C GLY A 130 28.59 -3.24 -1.27
N LYS A 131 27.25 -3.30 -1.20
CA LYS A 131 26.48 -4.23 -2.02
C LYS A 131 26.54 -3.94 -3.52
N ARG A 132 26.65 -2.66 -3.92
CA ARG A 132 26.84 -2.28 -5.33
C ARG A 132 28.22 -2.68 -5.86
N LEU A 133 29.26 -2.59 -5.03
CA LEU A 133 30.62 -3.03 -5.39
C LEU A 133 30.73 -4.57 -5.44
N SER A 134 30.07 -5.30 -4.54
CA SER A 134 30.07 -6.77 -4.56
C SER A 134 29.40 -7.37 -5.81
N GLY A 135 28.44 -6.68 -6.42
CA GLY A 135 27.83 -7.12 -7.68
C GLY A 135 28.72 -6.91 -8.91
N ILE A 136 29.61 -5.92 -8.89
CA ILE A 136 30.54 -5.61 -9.99
C ILE A 136 31.68 -6.64 -10.06
N VAL A 137 32.12 -7.18 -8.92
CA VAL A 137 33.20 -8.18 -8.84
C VAL A 137 32.77 -9.58 -9.31
N ARG A 138 31.48 -9.81 -9.57
CA ARG A 138 30.97 -11.09 -10.11
C ARG A 138 30.95 -11.17 -11.65
N MET A 139 31.40 -10.12 -12.35
CA MET A 139 31.52 -10.06 -13.82
C MET A 139 32.97 -9.77 -14.28
N GLY A 140 33.96 -10.20 -13.50
CA GLY A 140 35.39 -10.14 -13.83
C GLY A 140 36.03 -11.51 -13.78
#